data_AF-A0A7C5HQN1-F1
#
_entry.id   AF-A0A7C5HQN1-F1
#
_cell.length_a   1.000
_cell.length_b   1.000
_cell.length_c   1.000
_cell.angle_alpha   90.00
_cell.angle_beta   90.00
_cell.angle_gamma   90.00
#
_symmetry.space_group_name_H-M   'P 1'
#
loop_
_entity.id
_entity.type
_entity.pdbx_description
1 polymer ?
#
loop_
_entity_poly.entity_id
_entity_poly.type
_entity_poly.pdbx_seq_one_letter_code
_entity_poly.pdbx_strand_id
1 'polypeptide(L)'
;SNDVQPAMINRFGFDTATYVGYINNTFYSNLQIDMMEARPAYFGILANGGSGHAIICDGWNETTGLYHLNMGWGGSQNGWYSLPTGMPSGYNQIHSAVINMEGGTVPFTMQGQVYADGAPLDQTLVTLVGPRNYEFDITNPDGYFSTDYMHEGTYTYTALIELEQGGFFYKTDQVTLDENNNTLVIFLDNFEFFTGSVSGATDPAATHISLYQNDEIMTNGIADASGNYSIAGVLPGDYIAVASKDGNFFDVVDVTVSAANQSSDFELVEYPYDHYFHFAGEPTDKLQFVPEMSAAIRLAEDDIANFADDAFAKVSFIAPFNPADGELFAQIWKGEILISEKQIFDFTDGEWVNSVLDEVAIIDPSAEYYVGYRIHSINGIQPLAWHDAGPNIAGKGGYMRTSSWIPLPGSFDFNLCIKAVAVSQMPTSSDNNIVAESKNFLGNNFPNPFNPATSISYSISKDGNVDLKVYNMKGQLVKTLVSENKTAGSHSIEWNGTDDSNHKVSSGLYFYKLDTSDYTSVKKMIMLK
;
A
#
# COMPACT_ATOMS: atom_id res chain seq x y z
N SER A 1 -2.46 -7.51 -37.22
CA SER A 1 -2.35 -8.98 -37.36
C SER A 1 -1.65 -9.61 -36.16
N ASN A 2 -0.65 -8.96 -35.54
CA ASN A 2 -0.02 -9.47 -34.31
C ASN A 2 -1.02 -9.65 -33.14
N ASP A 3 -2.07 -8.83 -33.06
CA ASP A 3 -3.13 -9.00 -32.05
C ASP A 3 -4.29 -9.91 -32.51
N VAL A 4 -4.34 -10.23 -33.81
CA VAL A 4 -5.41 -11.06 -34.39
C VAL A 4 -5.22 -12.51 -33.99
N GLN A 5 -3.99 -13.04 -34.03
CA GLN A 5 -3.73 -14.42 -33.61
C GLN A 5 -4.02 -14.66 -32.12
N PRO A 6 -3.55 -13.81 -31.17
CA PRO A 6 -3.96 -13.89 -29.78
C PRO A 6 -5.48 -13.80 -29.59
N ALA A 7 -6.19 -12.97 -30.36
CA ALA A 7 -7.65 -12.92 -30.29
C ALA A 7 -8.29 -14.23 -30.78
N MET A 8 -7.82 -14.80 -31.90
CA MET A 8 -8.31 -16.09 -32.43
C MET A 8 -8.17 -17.23 -31.42
N ILE A 9 -7.03 -17.31 -30.72
CA ILE A 9 -6.81 -18.32 -29.68
C ILE A 9 -7.65 -17.99 -28.44
N ASN A 10 -7.44 -16.82 -27.84
CA ASN A 10 -7.92 -16.53 -26.50
C ASN A 10 -9.42 -16.18 -26.43
N ARG A 11 -10.00 -15.69 -27.52
CA ARG A 11 -11.41 -15.27 -27.56
C ARG A 11 -12.30 -16.23 -28.32
N PHE A 12 -11.76 -16.92 -29.33
CA PHE A 12 -12.55 -17.75 -30.24
C PHE A 12 -12.20 -19.25 -30.17
N GLY A 13 -11.09 -19.64 -29.53
CA GLY A 13 -10.71 -21.04 -29.33
C GLY A 13 -10.12 -21.71 -30.58
N PHE A 14 -9.58 -20.92 -31.52
CA PHE A 14 -8.77 -21.46 -32.62
C PHE A 14 -7.37 -21.78 -32.12
N ASP A 15 -7.23 -22.85 -31.35
CA ASP A 15 -6.04 -23.18 -30.55
C ASP A 15 -4.74 -23.25 -31.36
N THR A 16 -4.84 -23.56 -32.66
CA THR A 16 -3.69 -23.75 -33.55
C THR A 16 -3.38 -22.53 -34.42
N ALA A 17 -4.13 -21.43 -34.27
CA ALA A 17 -3.97 -20.21 -35.06
C ALA A 17 -2.53 -19.68 -34.95
N THR A 18 -1.87 -19.52 -36.09
CA THR A 18 -0.45 -19.23 -36.17
C THR A 18 -0.20 -17.90 -36.87
N TYR A 19 0.50 -16.98 -36.19
CA TYR A 19 0.94 -15.72 -36.78
C TYR A 19 2.17 -15.93 -37.68
N VAL A 20 2.15 -15.35 -38.88
CA VAL A 20 3.25 -15.36 -39.84
C VAL A 20 3.62 -13.93 -40.19
N GLY A 21 4.75 -13.46 -39.66
CA GLY A 21 5.30 -12.13 -39.94
C GLY A 21 6.34 -12.09 -41.07
N TYR A 22 6.74 -13.26 -41.60
CA TYR A 22 7.72 -13.37 -42.69
C TYR A 22 7.23 -14.35 -43.76
N ILE A 23 6.97 -13.81 -44.95
CA ILE A 23 6.39 -14.57 -46.07
C ILE A 23 7.51 -15.22 -46.88
N ASN A 24 7.52 -16.55 -46.89
CA ASN A 24 8.49 -17.39 -47.60
C ASN A 24 7.80 -18.61 -48.26
N ASN A 25 8.57 -19.51 -48.87
CA ASN A 25 8.00 -20.69 -49.53
C ASN A 25 7.22 -21.60 -48.56
N THR A 26 7.67 -21.72 -47.30
CA THR A 26 6.98 -22.52 -46.28
C THR A 26 5.61 -21.95 -45.96
N PHE A 27 5.46 -20.61 -45.92
CA PHE A 27 4.14 -19.98 -45.77
C PHE A 27 3.19 -20.40 -46.90
N TYR A 28 3.64 -20.36 -48.16
CA TYR A 28 2.78 -20.74 -49.28
C TYR A 28 2.40 -22.23 -49.25
N SER A 29 3.32 -23.12 -48.86
CA SER A 29 3.00 -24.54 -48.68
C SER A 29 1.96 -24.77 -47.57
N ASN A 30 2.11 -24.10 -46.43
CA ASN A 30 1.14 -24.21 -45.33
C ASN A 30 -0.21 -23.60 -45.70
N LEU A 31 -0.21 -22.47 -46.39
CA LEU A 31 -1.43 -21.82 -46.89
C LEU A 31 -2.19 -22.73 -47.86
N GLN A 32 -1.49 -23.43 -48.75
CA GLN A 32 -2.12 -24.39 -49.67
C GLN A 32 -2.79 -25.53 -48.91
N ILE A 33 -2.12 -26.09 -47.89
CA ILE A 33 -2.69 -27.11 -47.01
C ILE A 33 -3.97 -26.58 -46.34
N ASP A 34 -3.92 -25.37 -45.78
CA ASP A 34 -5.09 -24.75 -45.14
C ASP A 34 -6.27 -24.57 -46.11
N MET A 35 -6.00 -24.08 -47.32
CA MET A 35 -7.08 -23.92 -48.31
C MET A 35 -7.68 -25.27 -48.74
N MET A 36 -6.88 -26.33 -48.81
CA MET A 36 -7.34 -27.68 -49.12
C MET A 36 -8.17 -28.28 -47.98
N GLU A 37 -7.83 -27.96 -46.74
CA GLU A 37 -8.52 -28.41 -45.53
C GLU A 37 -9.67 -27.46 -45.11
N ALA A 38 -10.08 -26.55 -46.01
CA ALA A 38 -11.15 -25.57 -45.78
C ALA A 38 -10.94 -24.69 -44.52
N ARG A 39 -9.69 -24.32 -44.24
CA ARG A 39 -9.31 -23.36 -43.19
C ARG A 39 -8.93 -22.02 -43.84
N PRO A 40 -9.83 -21.01 -43.87
CA PRO A 40 -9.48 -19.70 -44.41
C PRO A 40 -8.30 -19.07 -43.67
N ALA A 41 -7.58 -18.18 -44.33
CA ALA A 41 -6.45 -17.45 -43.78
C ALA A 41 -6.72 -15.94 -43.76
N TYR A 42 -6.29 -15.26 -42.70
CA TYR A 42 -6.36 -13.80 -42.60
C TYR A 42 -5.04 -13.18 -43.07
N PHE A 43 -5.08 -12.20 -43.98
CA PHE A 43 -3.88 -11.47 -44.43
C PHE A 43 -3.96 -9.98 -44.09
N GLY A 44 -2.81 -9.42 -43.71
CA GLY A 44 -2.52 -8.00 -43.88
C GLY A 44 -1.72 -7.80 -45.17
N ILE A 45 -2.26 -7.06 -46.13
CA ILE A 45 -1.65 -6.80 -47.44
C ILE A 45 -1.24 -5.33 -47.57
N LEU A 46 -0.23 -5.05 -48.40
CA LEU A 46 0.29 -3.70 -48.66
C LEU A 46 0.38 -3.42 -50.16
N ALA A 47 0.08 -2.16 -50.52
CA ALA A 47 0.31 -1.60 -51.84
C ALA A 47 1.61 -0.80 -51.87
N ASN A 48 2.14 -0.56 -53.08
CA ASN A 48 3.29 0.33 -53.28
C ASN A 48 2.95 1.74 -52.76
N GLY A 49 3.66 2.19 -51.72
CA GLY A 49 3.39 3.46 -51.03
C GLY A 49 2.88 3.33 -49.59
N GLY A 50 2.71 2.11 -49.08
CA GLY A 50 2.44 1.85 -47.66
C GLY A 50 0.96 1.79 -47.25
N SER A 51 0.03 1.91 -48.20
CA SER A 51 -1.39 1.68 -47.94
C SER A 51 -1.62 0.20 -47.61
N GLY A 52 -2.21 -0.07 -46.44
CA GLY A 52 -2.48 -1.42 -45.97
C GLY A 52 -3.97 -1.76 -45.89
N HIS A 53 -4.27 -3.04 -46.04
CA HIS A 53 -5.64 -3.56 -45.95
C HIS A 53 -5.65 -4.99 -45.37
N ALA A 54 -6.79 -5.39 -44.79
CA ALA A 54 -6.99 -6.73 -44.25
C ALA A 54 -7.97 -7.52 -45.12
N ILE A 55 -7.61 -8.75 -45.48
CA ILE A 55 -8.41 -9.60 -46.38
C ILE A 55 -8.44 -11.04 -45.89
N ILE A 56 -9.33 -11.84 -46.48
CA ILE A 56 -9.39 -13.29 -46.27
C ILE A 56 -8.96 -14.01 -47.56
N CYS A 57 -8.14 -15.04 -47.41
CA CYS A 57 -7.90 -16.05 -48.43
C CYS A 57 -8.67 -17.30 -48.05
N ASP A 58 -9.58 -17.75 -48.91
CA ASP A 58 -10.55 -18.82 -48.64
C ASP A 58 -10.57 -19.90 -49.73
N GLY A 59 -9.61 -19.88 -50.65
CA GLY A 59 -9.42 -20.98 -51.59
C GLY A 59 -8.07 -20.99 -52.28
N TRP A 60 -7.67 -22.17 -52.76
CA TRP A 60 -6.51 -22.36 -53.64
C TRP A 60 -6.91 -23.32 -54.77
N ASN A 61 -6.53 -22.96 -56.00
CA ASN A 61 -6.77 -23.78 -57.17
C ASN A 61 -5.47 -24.43 -57.60
N GLU A 62 -5.33 -25.73 -57.33
CA GLU A 62 -4.13 -26.52 -57.66
C GLU A 62 -3.80 -26.52 -59.16
N THR A 63 -4.82 -26.43 -60.04
CA THR A 63 -4.61 -26.44 -61.49
C THR A 63 -4.05 -25.12 -62.02
N THR A 64 -4.53 -23.99 -61.49
CA THR A 64 -4.12 -22.66 -61.96
C THR A 64 -3.05 -22.00 -61.09
N GLY A 65 -2.83 -22.51 -59.88
CA GLY A 65 -1.96 -21.92 -58.86
C GLY A 65 -2.50 -20.62 -58.24
N LEU A 66 -3.76 -20.25 -58.52
CA LEU A 66 -4.37 -19.02 -58.03
C LEU A 66 -5.03 -19.23 -56.66
N TYR A 67 -5.11 -18.15 -55.88
CA TYR A 67 -5.77 -18.09 -54.59
C TYR A 67 -7.05 -17.27 -54.69
N HIS A 68 -8.12 -17.73 -54.06
CA HIS A 68 -9.35 -16.96 -53.96
C HIS A 68 -9.22 -15.99 -52.78
N LEU A 69 -9.49 -14.71 -53.06
CA LEU A 69 -9.41 -13.64 -52.08
C LEU A 69 -10.77 -12.98 -51.90
N ASN A 70 -11.15 -12.77 -50.65
CA ASN A 70 -12.27 -11.93 -50.24
C ASN A 70 -11.73 -10.63 -49.66
N MET A 71 -12.03 -9.53 -50.35
CA MET A 71 -11.49 -8.19 -50.04
C MET A 71 -12.25 -7.50 -48.89
N GLY A 72 -13.36 -8.05 -48.42
CA GLY A 72 -14.18 -7.44 -47.36
C GLY A 72 -15.00 -6.22 -47.81
N TRP A 73 -15.17 -6.01 -49.12
CA TRP A 73 -15.90 -4.87 -49.70
C TRP A 73 -17.26 -5.29 -50.29
N GLY A 74 -18.01 -6.12 -49.56
CA GLY A 74 -19.34 -6.57 -50.00
C GLY A 74 -19.34 -7.35 -51.32
N GLY A 75 -18.25 -8.07 -51.62
CA GLY A 75 -18.08 -8.87 -52.85
C GLY A 75 -17.31 -8.15 -53.98
N SER A 76 -17.11 -6.83 -53.87
CA SER A 76 -16.31 -6.09 -54.86
C SER A 76 -14.86 -6.58 -54.88
N GLN A 77 -14.35 -6.87 -56.08
CA GLN A 77 -12.98 -7.37 -56.33
C GLN A 77 -12.64 -8.71 -55.67
N ASN A 78 -13.63 -9.47 -55.19
CA ASN A 78 -13.40 -10.85 -54.81
C ASN A 78 -13.09 -11.69 -56.06
N GLY A 79 -12.19 -12.66 -55.93
CA GLY A 79 -11.84 -13.50 -57.07
C GLY A 79 -10.51 -14.22 -56.92
N TRP A 80 -10.07 -14.82 -58.03
CA TRP A 80 -8.86 -15.64 -58.10
C TRP A 80 -7.66 -14.82 -58.57
N TYR A 81 -6.62 -14.75 -57.74
CA TYR A 81 -5.43 -13.93 -57.98
C TYR A 81 -4.15 -14.72 -57.75
N SER A 82 -3.07 -14.32 -58.41
CA SER A 82 -1.73 -14.79 -58.08
C SER A 82 -1.18 -13.98 -56.91
N LEU A 83 -0.57 -14.66 -55.94
CA LEU A 83 0.04 -14.02 -54.78
C LEU A 83 1.56 -13.91 -54.93
N PRO A 84 2.19 -12.86 -54.38
CA PRO A 84 1.56 -11.69 -53.79
C PRO A 84 1.27 -10.58 -54.83
N THR A 85 1.85 -10.63 -56.02
CA THR A 85 1.90 -9.48 -56.94
C THR A 85 0.69 -9.32 -57.86
N GLY A 86 -0.19 -10.31 -57.95
CA GLY A 86 -1.36 -10.30 -58.83
C GLY A 86 -2.65 -9.82 -58.15
N MET A 87 -2.58 -9.35 -56.90
CA MET A 87 -3.74 -8.84 -56.17
C MET A 87 -4.30 -7.55 -56.80
N PRO A 88 -5.61 -7.29 -56.67
CA PRO A 88 -6.25 -6.12 -57.27
C PRO A 88 -5.82 -4.81 -56.59
N SER A 89 -6.15 -3.67 -57.21
CA SER A 89 -5.99 -2.33 -56.62
C SER A 89 -4.55 -1.96 -56.20
N GLY A 90 -3.55 -2.58 -56.84
CA GLY A 90 -2.14 -2.24 -56.62
C GLY A 90 -1.52 -2.84 -55.35
N TYR A 91 -2.26 -3.66 -54.61
CA TYR A 91 -1.70 -4.50 -53.56
C TYR A 91 -0.76 -5.52 -54.19
N ASN A 92 0.43 -5.67 -53.62
CA ASN A 92 1.45 -6.55 -54.21
C ASN A 92 2.33 -7.25 -53.17
N GLN A 93 2.02 -7.08 -51.89
CA GLN A 93 2.76 -7.64 -50.77
C GLN A 93 1.78 -8.21 -49.74
N ILE A 94 2.13 -9.37 -49.19
CA ILE A 94 1.54 -9.88 -47.95
C ILE A 94 2.51 -9.48 -46.84
N HIS A 95 2.08 -8.58 -45.97
CA HIS A 95 2.90 -8.08 -44.87
C HIS A 95 2.89 -9.04 -43.69
N SER A 96 1.74 -9.68 -43.44
CA SER A 96 1.58 -10.68 -42.38
C SER A 96 0.35 -11.54 -42.65
N ALA A 97 0.28 -12.69 -42.02
CA ALA A 97 -0.86 -13.59 -42.09
C ALA A 97 -1.15 -14.26 -40.75
N VAL A 98 -2.39 -14.70 -40.57
CA VAL A 98 -2.78 -15.68 -39.57
C VAL A 98 -3.35 -16.88 -40.32
N ILE A 99 -2.70 -18.03 -40.13
CA ILE A 99 -3.02 -19.30 -40.80
C ILE A 99 -3.27 -20.39 -39.75
N ASN A 100 -3.59 -21.60 -40.20
CA ASN A 100 -3.81 -22.77 -39.38
C ASN A 100 -4.87 -22.54 -38.29
N MET A 101 -5.98 -21.89 -38.65
CA MET A 101 -7.07 -21.63 -37.71
C MET A 101 -7.95 -22.89 -37.60
N GLU A 102 -7.50 -23.88 -36.83
CA GLU A 102 -8.23 -25.12 -36.52
C GLU A 102 -8.79 -25.08 -35.10
N GLY A 103 -9.86 -25.85 -34.85
CA GLY A 103 -10.61 -25.84 -33.61
C GLY A 103 -11.75 -24.83 -33.64
N GLY A 104 -11.97 -24.18 -32.50
CA GLY A 104 -13.14 -23.35 -32.25
C GLY A 104 -14.24 -24.15 -31.57
N THR A 105 -14.63 -23.71 -30.39
CA THR A 105 -15.89 -24.13 -29.77
C THR A 105 -17.01 -23.36 -30.44
N VAL A 106 -18.06 -24.02 -30.90
CA VAL A 106 -19.24 -23.33 -31.43
C VAL A 106 -19.87 -22.56 -30.26
N PRO A 107 -19.99 -21.23 -30.33
CA PRO A 107 -20.73 -20.51 -29.31
C PRO A 107 -22.22 -20.79 -29.44
N PHE A 108 -22.94 -20.65 -28.34
CA PHE A 108 -24.40 -20.66 -28.31
C PHE A 108 -24.95 -19.27 -27.99
N THR A 109 -26.21 -19.05 -28.36
CA THR A 109 -26.95 -17.86 -27.94
C THR A 109 -27.38 -18.02 -26.50
N MET A 110 -26.93 -17.10 -25.64
CA MET A 110 -27.45 -16.95 -24.28
C MET A 110 -28.41 -15.77 -24.24
N GLN A 111 -29.49 -15.94 -23.49
CA GLN A 111 -30.42 -14.86 -23.15
C GLN A 111 -30.37 -14.60 -21.66
N GLY A 112 -30.66 -13.38 -21.25
CA GLY A 112 -30.69 -13.05 -19.85
C GLY A 112 -31.63 -11.90 -19.53
N GLN A 113 -31.87 -11.77 -18.24
CA GLN A 113 -32.86 -10.85 -17.71
C GLN A 113 -32.42 -10.38 -16.32
N VAL A 114 -32.41 -9.07 -16.10
CA VAL A 114 -32.05 -8.46 -14.82
C VAL A 114 -33.29 -7.87 -14.15
N TYR A 115 -33.39 -8.05 -12.83
CA TYR A 115 -34.43 -7.50 -11.97
C TYR A 115 -33.84 -6.92 -10.69
N ALA A 116 -34.49 -5.91 -10.12
CA ALA A 116 -34.45 -5.64 -8.68
C ALA A 116 -35.84 -5.20 -8.20
N ASP A 117 -36.17 -5.47 -6.94
CA ASP A 117 -37.45 -5.09 -6.32
C ASP A 117 -38.71 -5.47 -7.14
N GLY A 118 -38.61 -6.56 -7.91
CA GLY A 118 -39.71 -7.07 -8.74
C GLY A 118 -39.93 -6.33 -10.07
N ALA A 119 -39.06 -5.38 -10.45
CA ALA A 119 -39.08 -4.67 -11.72
C ALA A 119 -37.81 -4.98 -12.55
N PRO A 120 -37.91 -5.04 -13.89
CA PRO A 120 -36.73 -5.12 -14.74
C PRO A 120 -35.92 -3.82 -14.67
N LEU A 121 -34.60 -3.92 -14.88
CA LEU A 121 -33.69 -2.78 -14.81
C LEU A 121 -32.73 -2.75 -16.00
N ASP A 122 -32.49 -1.54 -16.51
CA ASP A 122 -31.38 -1.23 -17.41
C ASP A 122 -30.19 -0.65 -16.63
N GLN A 123 -29.17 -0.18 -17.36
CA GLN A 123 -27.93 0.41 -16.85
C GLN A 123 -27.15 -0.54 -15.92
N THR A 124 -27.32 -1.85 -16.14
CA THR A 124 -26.60 -2.87 -15.37
C THR A 124 -25.34 -3.30 -16.11
N LEU A 125 -24.21 -3.21 -15.43
CA LEU A 125 -22.98 -3.88 -15.87
C LEU A 125 -23.02 -5.32 -15.40
N VAL A 126 -22.92 -6.28 -16.31
CA VAL A 126 -22.83 -7.72 -15.99
C VAL A 126 -21.51 -8.26 -16.51
N THR A 127 -20.70 -8.81 -15.62
CA THR A 127 -19.48 -9.54 -15.97
C THR A 127 -19.68 -11.02 -15.70
N LEU A 128 -19.06 -11.88 -16.51
CA LEU A 128 -18.95 -13.32 -16.26
C LEU A 128 -17.48 -13.70 -16.34
N VAL A 129 -16.95 -14.29 -15.28
CA VAL A 129 -15.57 -14.73 -15.17
C VAL A 129 -15.53 -16.25 -15.02
N GLY A 130 -14.82 -16.93 -15.90
CA GLY A 130 -14.77 -18.40 -15.94
C GLY A 130 -13.77 -18.90 -16.98
N PRO A 131 -14.06 -19.97 -17.74
CA PRO A 131 -13.21 -20.43 -18.85
C PRO A 131 -12.95 -19.34 -19.89
N ARG A 132 -13.89 -18.39 -20.02
CA ARG A 132 -13.75 -17.14 -20.78
C ARG A 132 -14.35 -16.01 -19.96
N ASN A 133 -13.97 -14.78 -20.30
CA ASN A 133 -14.49 -13.60 -19.61
C ASN A 133 -15.38 -12.80 -20.56
N TYR A 134 -16.55 -12.42 -20.07
CA TYR A 134 -17.55 -11.64 -20.78
C TYR A 134 -17.97 -10.43 -19.95
N GLU A 135 -18.40 -9.40 -20.65
CA GLU A 135 -18.89 -8.15 -20.07
C GLU A 135 -20.04 -7.64 -20.95
N PHE A 136 -21.12 -7.22 -20.30
CA PHE A 136 -22.34 -6.75 -20.95
C PHE A 136 -22.84 -5.49 -20.25
N ASP A 137 -23.09 -4.44 -21.03
CA ASP A 137 -23.87 -3.29 -20.59
C ASP A 137 -25.34 -3.49 -20.96
N ILE A 138 -26.20 -3.68 -19.97
CA ILE A 138 -27.62 -3.89 -20.19
C ILE A 138 -28.29 -2.53 -20.35
N THR A 139 -28.50 -2.07 -21.58
CA THR A 139 -29.11 -0.76 -21.85
C THR A 139 -30.60 -0.85 -22.20
N ASN A 140 -31.18 -2.04 -22.21
CA ASN A 140 -32.59 -2.22 -22.53
C ASN A 140 -33.45 -1.99 -21.28
N PRO A 141 -34.38 -1.01 -21.25
CA PRO A 141 -35.23 -0.71 -20.10
C PRO A 141 -36.03 -1.90 -19.56
N ASP A 142 -36.32 -2.88 -20.41
CA ASP A 142 -36.97 -4.12 -20.01
C ASP A 142 -36.01 -5.11 -19.33
N GLY A 143 -34.75 -4.76 -19.08
CA GLY A 143 -33.71 -5.57 -18.42
C GLY A 143 -33.23 -6.80 -19.19
N TYR A 144 -33.71 -6.98 -20.41
CA TYR A 144 -33.38 -8.10 -21.28
C TYR A 144 -32.05 -7.90 -21.99
N PHE A 145 -31.27 -8.98 -22.11
CA PHE A 145 -30.05 -9.02 -22.91
C PHE A 145 -29.86 -10.37 -23.61
N SER A 146 -29.07 -10.38 -24.68
CA SER A 146 -28.75 -11.58 -25.44
C SER A 146 -27.37 -11.45 -26.07
N THR A 147 -26.67 -12.57 -26.19
CA THR A 147 -25.37 -12.65 -26.87
C THR A 147 -25.24 -13.99 -27.59
N ASP A 148 -24.69 -13.96 -28.81
CA ASP A 148 -24.54 -15.12 -29.69
C ASP A 148 -23.14 -15.77 -29.61
N TYR A 149 -22.29 -15.31 -28.69
CA TYR A 149 -20.89 -15.70 -28.60
C TYR A 149 -20.51 -16.34 -27.25
N MET A 150 -21.49 -16.92 -26.54
CA MET A 150 -21.24 -17.61 -25.27
C MET A 150 -20.66 -19.01 -25.48
N HIS A 151 -19.75 -19.40 -24.59
CA HIS A 151 -19.14 -20.72 -24.59
C HIS A 151 -19.54 -21.47 -23.34
N GLU A 152 -19.47 -22.81 -23.40
CA GLU A 152 -19.88 -23.65 -22.30
C GLU A 152 -18.91 -23.52 -21.12
N GLY A 153 -19.44 -23.49 -19.90
CA GLY A 153 -18.61 -23.38 -18.71
C GLY A 153 -19.35 -22.97 -17.46
N THR A 154 -18.66 -23.09 -16.33
CA THR A 154 -19.08 -22.48 -15.07
C THR A 154 -18.45 -21.09 -14.96
N TYR A 155 -19.29 -20.09 -14.73
CA TYR A 155 -18.92 -18.69 -14.62
C TYR A 155 -19.36 -18.16 -13.26
N THR A 156 -18.51 -17.35 -12.63
CA THR A 156 -18.96 -16.43 -11.59
C THR A 156 -19.43 -15.16 -12.29
N TYR A 157 -20.72 -14.85 -12.18
CA TYR A 157 -21.24 -13.58 -12.69
C TYR A 157 -21.22 -12.52 -11.59
N THR A 158 -20.99 -11.27 -11.97
CA THR A 158 -21.17 -10.11 -11.10
C THR A 158 -21.97 -9.07 -11.85
N ALA A 159 -23.07 -8.64 -11.26
CA ALA A 159 -23.98 -7.65 -11.81
C ALA A 159 -24.07 -6.46 -10.86
N LEU A 160 -23.95 -5.24 -11.41
CA LEU A 160 -23.86 -4.01 -10.65
C LEU A 160 -24.60 -2.88 -11.37
N ILE A 161 -25.35 -2.07 -10.61
CA ILE A 161 -25.83 -0.75 -11.00
C ILE A 161 -25.36 0.22 -9.92
N GLU A 162 -24.71 1.32 -10.33
CA GLU A 162 -24.40 2.43 -9.43
C GLU A 162 -25.56 3.42 -9.38
N LEU A 163 -25.93 3.85 -8.17
CA LEU A 163 -27.02 4.80 -7.97
C LEU A 163 -26.50 6.24 -7.95
N GLU A 164 -27.28 7.18 -8.50
CA GLU A 164 -26.88 8.60 -8.56
C GLU A 164 -26.58 9.22 -7.18
N GLN A 165 -27.20 8.68 -6.13
CA GLN A 165 -27.09 9.15 -4.74
C GLN A 165 -25.92 8.50 -3.98
N GLY A 166 -25.15 7.64 -4.64
CA GLY A 166 -24.26 6.67 -4.01
C GLY A 166 -24.99 5.35 -3.69
N GLY A 167 -24.22 4.27 -3.50
CA GLY A 167 -24.78 2.93 -3.28
C GLY A 167 -25.01 2.15 -4.58
N PHE A 168 -25.45 0.91 -4.42
CA PHE A 168 -25.49 -0.04 -5.53
C PHE A 168 -26.70 -0.96 -5.49
N PHE A 169 -27.17 -1.39 -6.66
CA PHE A 169 -27.78 -2.71 -6.79
C PHE A 169 -26.69 -3.70 -7.17
N TYR A 170 -26.55 -4.79 -6.43
CA TYR A 170 -25.42 -5.71 -6.60
C TYR A 170 -25.82 -7.16 -6.46
N LYS A 171 -25.22 -8.02 -7.28
CA LYS A 171 -25.25 -9.47 -7.11
C LYS A 171 -23.97 -10.12 -7.63
N THR A 172 -23.48 -11.13 -6.91
CA THR A 172 -22.49 -12.07 -7.41
C THR A 172 -22.91 -13.49 -7.07
N ASP A 173 -22.79 -14.40 -8.04
CA ASP A 173 -23.10 -15.83 -7.86
C ASP A 173 -22.47 -16.67 -8.98
N GLN A 174 -22.55 -17.99 -8.88
CA GLN A 174 -22.09 -18.92 -9.92
C GLN A 174 -23.23 -19.44 -10.79
N VAL A 175 -22.96 -19.57 -12.08
CA VAL A 175 -23.86 -20.17 -13.07
C VAL A 175 -23.08 -21.11 -13.97
N THR A 176 -23.67 -22.24 -14.36
CA THR A 176 -23.11 -23.11 -15.40
C THR A 176 -23.95 -22.97 -16.65
N LEU A 177 -23.35 -22.57 -17.76
CA LEU A 177 -24.03 -22.28 -19.01
C LEU A 177 -23.59 -23.26 -20.09
N ASP A 178 -24.55 -23.73 -20.87
CA ASP A 178 -24.35 -24.54 -22.07
C ASP A 178 -25.51 -24.34 -23.06
N GLU A 179 -25.51 -25.07 -24.19
CA GLU A 179 -26.57 -24.97 -25.20
C GLU A 179 -27.99 -25.29 -24.68
N ASN A 180 -28.11 -26.10 -23.63
CA ASN A 180 -29.37 -26.51 -23.02
C ASN A 180 -29.74 -25.65 -21.79
N ASN A 181 -28.75 -25.02 -21.15
CA ASN A 181 -28.88 -24.09 -20.05
C ASN A 181 -28.33 -22.71 -20.42
N ASN A 182 -28.96 -22.07 -21.39
CA ASN A 182 -28.51 -20.82 -21.99
C ASN A 182 -29.27 -19.58 -21.50
N THR A 183 -29.90 -19.65 -20.32
CA THR A 183 -30.63 -18.53 -19.73
C THR A 183 -29.98 -18.07 -18.42
N LEU A 184 -29.78 -16.77 -18.26
CA LEU A 184 -29.28 -16.16 -17.02
C LEU A 184 -30.28 -15.13 -16.49
N VAL A 185 -30.95 -15.45 -15.37
CA VAL A 185 -31.83 -14.50 -14.67
C VAL A 185 -31.14 -14.01 -13.41
N ILE A 186 -31.01 -12.69 -13.28
CA ILE A 186 -30.30 -12.03 -12.18
C ILE A 186 -31.30 -11.22 -11.38
N PHE A 187 -31.30 -11.45 -10.06
CA PHE A 187 -32.01 -10.62 -9.09
C PHE A 187 -30.96 -9.86 -8.28
N LEU A 188 -30.90 -8.56 -8.48
CA LEU A 188 -30.01 -7.69 -7.74
C LEU A 188 -30.58 -7.41 -6.35
N ASP A 189 -29.70 -7.42 -5.37
CA ASP A 189 -30.00 -7.01 -4.01
C ASP A 189 -29.67 -5.50 -3.87
N ASN A 190 -30.49 -4.76 -3.12
CA ASN A 190 -30.29 -3.33 -2.89
C ASN A 190 -29.26 -3.11 -1.78
N PHE A 191 -28.19 -2.35 -2.08
CA PHE A 191 -27.14 -1.87 -1.18
C PHE A 191 -26.99 -0.36 -1.28
N GLU A 192 -28.10 0.36 -1.14
CA GLU A 192 -28.10 1.83 -1.17
C GLU A 192 -27.29 2.41 0.00
N PHE A 193 -27.56 1.92 1.22
CA PHE A 193 -26.94 2.43 2.44
C PHE A 193 -26.64 1.35 3.48
N PHE A 194 -25.46 1.43 4.08
CA PHE A 194 -25.15 0.82 5.37
C PHE A 194 -25.47 1.81 6.48
N THR A 195 -26.32 1.42 7.42
CA THR A 195 -26.93 2.35 8.39
C THR A 195 -26.70 1.92 9.83
N GLY A 196 -27.04 2.79 10.77
CA GLY A 196 -26.95 2.45 12.18
C GLY A 196 -27.04 3.65 13.09
N SER A 197 -26.82 3.38 14.38
CA SER A 197 -26.80 4.39 15.41
C SER A 197 -25.56 4.27 16.29
N VAL A 198 -25.11 5.41 16.79
CA VAL A 198 -24.04 5.55 17.76
C VAL A 198 -24.67 6.01 19.07
N SER A 199 -24.29 5.36 20.15
CA SER A 199 -24.67 5.71 21.52
C SER A 199 -23.45 5.65 22.44
N GLY A 200 -23.59 5.88 23.74
CA GLY A 200 -22.54 5.61 24.71
C GLY A 200 -22.18 6.79 25.63
N ALA A 201 -20.92 6.85 26.04
CA ALA A 201 -20.43 7.70 27.13
C ALA A 201 -20.31 9.21 26.79
N THR A 202 -20.53 9.60 25.54
CA THR A 202 -20.41 10.99 25.05
C THR A 202 -21.52 11.33 24.06
N ASP A 203 -21.60 12.59 23.65
CA ASP A 203 -22.49 13.03 22.55
C ASP A 203 -22.09 12.31 21.25
N PRO A 204 -22.97 11.49 20.66
CA PRO A 204 -22.66 10.71 19.46
C PRO A 204 -22.55 11.57 18.20
N ALA A 205 -22.94 12.85 18.25
CA ALA A 205 -22.88 13.73 17.10
C ALA A 205 -21.46 13.87 16.53
N ALA A 206 -21.35 13.82 15.21
CA ALA A 206 -20.08 13.89 14.49
C ALA A 206 -19.05 12.81 14.92
N THR A 207 -19.53 11.63 15.30
CA THR A 207 -18.71 10.42 15.40
C THR A 207 -18.33 9.97 14.00
N HIS A 208 -17.07 9.58 13.79
CA HIS A 208 -16.60 9.02 12.53
C HIS A 208 -16.82 7.51 12.54
N ILE A 209 -17.36 6.96 11.46
CA ILE A 209 -17.57 5.53 11.26
C ILE A 209 -16.73 5.13 10.05
N SER A 210 -15.83 4.15 10.21
CA SER A 210 -14.97 3.64 9.14
C SER A 210 -15.12 2.12 9.02
N LEU A 211 -15.26 1.63 7.79
CA LEU A 211 -15.32 0.19 7.51
C LEU A 211 -14.01 -0.24 6.85
N TYR A 212 -13.35 -1.22 7.46
CA TYR A 212 -12.05 -1.71 7.05
C TYR A 212 -12.14 -3.10 6.43
N GLN A 213 -11.37 -3.31 5.36
CA GLN A 213 -11.03 -4.64 4.83
C GLN A 213 -9.54 -4.69 4.55
N ASN A 214 -8.87 -5.77 4.99
CA ASN A 214 -7.43 -5.94 4.83
C ASN A 214 -6.61 -4.72 5.32
N ASP A 215 -6.98 -4.16 6.47
CA ASP A 215 -6.38 -2.96 7.08
C ASP A 215 -6.54 -1.65 6.28
N GLU A 216 -7.31 -1.62 5.19
CA GLU A 216 -7.62 -0.42 4.42
C GLU A 216 -9.04 0.07 4.67
N ILE A 217 -9.23 1.39 4.77
CA ILE A 217 -10.56 2.01 4.84
C ILE A 217 -11.21 1.87 3.47
N MET A 218 -12.29 1.09 3.41
CA MET A 218 -13.08 0.91 2.19
C MET A 218 -14.07 2.05 2.00
N THR A 219 -14.64 2.55 3.10
CA THR A 219 -15.62 3.62 3.13
C THR A 219 -15.76 4.17 4.54
N ASN A 220 -16.27 5.40 4.65
CA ASN A 220 -16.52 6.05 5.93
C ASN A 220 -17.78 6.91 5.91
N GLY A 221 -18.22 7.32 7.09
CA GLY A 221 -19.30 8.26 7.28
C GLY A 221 -19.22 8.95 8.63
N ILE A 222 -20.16 9.85 8.86
CA ILE A 222 -20.22 10.65 10.07
C ILE A 222 -21.64 10.59 10.62
N ALA A 223 -21.77 10.36 11.93
CA ALA A 223 -23.04 10.37 12.61
C ALA A 223 -23.63 11.79 12.68
N ASP A 224 -24.94 11.88 12.45
CA ASP A 224 -25.71 13.12 12.57
C ASP A 224 -25.88 13.56 14.04
N ALA A 225 -26.55 14.68 14.26
CA ALA A 225 -26.78 15.23 15.60
C ALA A 225 -27.63 14.33 16.52
N SER A 226 -28.28 13.29 15.99
CA SER A 226 -29.03 12.29 16.74
C SER A 226 -28.25 10.99 16.94
N GLY A 227 -27.00 10.92 16.46
CA GLY A 227 -26.16 9.73 16.49
C GLY A 227 -26.45 8.72 15.39
N ASN A 228 -27.34 9.01 14.43
CA ASN A 228 -27.60 8.09 13.32
C ASN A 228 -26.61 8.33 12.19
N TYR A 229 -26.23 7.29 11.46
CA TYR A 229 -25.38 7.41 10.29
C TYR A 229 -25.94 6.61 9.11
N SER A 230 -25.53 7.03 7.92
CA SER A 230 -25.86 6.38 6.64
C SER A 230 -24.66 6.49 5.71
N ILE A 231 -24.09 5.36 5.33
CA ILE A 231 -22.90 5.26 4.48
C ILE A 231 -23.33 4.60 3.17
N ALA A 232 -23.20 5.34 2.07
CA ALA A 232 -23.47 4.79 0.75
C ALA A 232 -22.29 3.95 0.25
N GLY A 233 -22.58 3.04 -0.68
CA GLY A 233 -21.52 2.35 -1.44
C GLY A 233 -20.81 1.23 -0.68
N VAL A 234 -21.48 0.60 0.30
CA VAL A 234 -20.93 -0.55 1.01
C VAL A 234 -21.33 -1.84 0.30
N LEU A 235 -20.36 -2.53 -0.28
CA LEU A 235 -20.59 -3.82 -0.94
C LEU A 235 -20.72 -4.96 0.09
N PRO A 236 -21.29 -6.12 -0.29
CA PRO A 236 -21.30 -7.30 0.55
C PRO A 236 -19.89 -7.78 0.88
N GLY A 237 -19.69 -8.23 2.11
CA GLY A 237 -18.41 -8.75 2.58
C GLY A 237 -18.28 -8.67 4.09
N ASP A 238 -17.16 -9.18 4.58
CA ASP A 238 -16.78 -9.08 5.99
C ASP A 238 -15.94 -7.83 6.19
N TYR A 239 -16.25 -7.05 7.22
CA TYR A 239 -15.59 -5.79 7.56
C TYR A 239 -15.30 -5.74 9.06
N ILE A 240 -14.24 -5.00 9.42
CA ILE A 240 -14.08 -4.46 10.77
C ILE A 240 -14.63 -3.04 10.72
N ALA A 241 -15.68 -2.74 11.47
CA ALA A 241 -16.24 -1.40 11.53
C ALA A 241 -15.83 -0.72 12.83
N VAL A 242 -15.34 0.52 12.73
CA VAL A 242 -14.85 1.31 13.86
C VAL A 242 -15.63 2.61 13.93
N ALA A 243 -16.24 2.87 15.09
CA ALA A 243 -16.78 4.18 15.42
C ALA A 243 -15.78 4.90 16.33
N SER A 244 -15.36 6.11 15.99
CA SER A 244 -14.39 6.91 16.76
C SER A 244 -14.83 8.35 16.93
N LYS A 245 -14.58 8.87 18.13
CA LYS A 245 -14.93 10.24 18.52
C LYS A 245 -13.86 10.83 19.42
N ASP A 246 -13.40 12.03 19.06
CA ASP A 246 -12.44 12.85 19.83
C ASP A 246 -11.15 12.12 20.25
N GLY A 247 -10.82 11.02 19.57
CA GLY A 247 -9.66 10.17 19.77
C GLY A 247 -9.67 9.31 21.05
N ASN A 248 -10.52 9.59 22.04
CA ASN A 248 -10.57 8.82 23.29
C ASN A 248 -11.88 8.05 23.47
N PHE A 249 -12.82 8.13 22.52
CA PHE A 249 -14.01 7.30 22.51
C PHE A 249 -14.04 6.47 21.25
N PHE A 250 -14.13 5.15 21.38
CA PHE A 250 -14.31 4.29 20.22
C PHE A 250 -15.02 2.98 20.56
N ASP A 251 -15.52 2.33 19.52
CA ASP A 251 -16.09 0.98 19.54
C ASP A 251 -15.70 0.25 18.24
N VAL A 252 -15.55 -1.07 18.31
CA VAL A 252 -15.09 -1.91 17.20
C VAL A 252 -16.00 -3.12 17.08
N VAL A 253 -16.54 -3.33 15.88
CA VAL A 253 -17.50 -4.40 15.61
C VAL A 253 -17.11 -5.13 14.32
N ASP A 254 -17.03 -6.47 14.39
CA ASP A 254 -16.98 -7.30 13.18
C ASP A 254 -18.37 -7.35 12.53
N VAL A 255 -18.47 -6.95 11.26
CA VAL A 255 -19.74 -6.91 10.53
C VAL A 255 -19.65 -7.63 9.20
N THR A 256 -20.58 -8.55 8.96
CA THR A 256 -20.82 -9.15 7.64
C THR A 256 -21.97 -8.42 6.96
N VAL A 257 -21.66 -7.65 5.93
CA VAL A 257 -22.63 -6.95 5.09
C VAL A 257 -23.21 -7.93 4.07
N SER A 258 -24.54 -8.02 4.03
CA SER A 258 -25.28 -8.89 3.12
C SER A 258 -26.66 -8.31 2.83
N ALA A 259 -27.41 -8.89 1.88
CA ALA A 259 -28.76 -8.43 1.59
C ALA A 259 -29.69 -8.45 2.83
N ALA A 260 -29.43 -9.34 3.80
CA ALA A 260 -30.20 -9.45 5.03
C ALA A 260 -29.66 -8.59 6.18
N ASN A 261 -28.44 -8.06 6.08
CA ASN A 261 -27.78 -7.29 7.14
C ASN A 261 -26.97 -6.14 6.55
N GLN A 262 -27.49 -4.92 6.66
CA GLN A 262 -26.86 -3.69 6.16
C GLN A 262 -26.84 -2.61 7.24
N SER A 263 -26.73 -3.04 8.50
CA SER A 263 -26.66 -2.11 9.62
C SER A 263 -25.77 -2.62 10.74
N SER A 264 -25.20 -1.71 11.52
CA SER A 264 -24.55 -2.00 12.78
C SER A 264 -24.83 -0.87 13.76
N ASP A 265 -24.94 -1.16 15.04
CA ASP A 265 -24.99 -0.12 16.07
C ASP A 265 -23.66 -0.13 16.83
N PHE A 266 -23.28 1.04 17.36
CA PHE A 266 -22.05 1.22 18.14
C PHE A 266 -22.37 1.80 19.51
N GLU A 267 -21.61 1.35 20.52
CA GLU A 267 -21.65 1.90 21.88
C GLU A 267 -20.27 2.44 22.25
N LEU A 268 -20.09 3.76 22.12
CA LEU A 268 -18.83 4.42 22.41
C LEU A 268 -18.38 4.22 23.85
N VAL A 269 -17.18 3.67 24.01
CA VAL A 269 -16.51 3.49 25.29
C VAL A 269 -15.37 4.50 25.42
N GLU A 270 -15.21 5.08 26.60
CA GLU A 270 -14.10 6.00 26.91
C GLU A 270 -12.81 5.24 27.23
N TYR A 271 -11.70 5.71 26.68
CA TYR A 271 -10.33 5.29 26.95
C TYR A 271 -9.59 6.49 27.58
N PRO A 272 -9.68 6.65 28.92
CA PRO A 272 -9.36 7.92 29.59
C PRO A 272 -7.86 8.16 29.79
N TYR A 273 -6.99 7.19 29.46
CA TYR A 273 -5.55 7.30 29.69
C TYR A 273 -4.76 7.41 28.39
N ASP A 274 -3.89 8.42 28.29
CA ASP A 274 -2.94 8.59 27.19
C ASP A 274 -1.60 7.95 27.52
N HIS A 275 -1.07 7.17 26.58
CA HIS A 275 0.25 6.52 26.64
C HIS A 275 1.14 7.04 25.51
N TYR A 276 2.31 7.58 25.86
CA TYR A 276 3.18 8.26 24.92
C TYR A 276 4.37 7.40 24.50
N PHE A 277 4.51 7.18 23.20
CA PHE A 277 5.64 6.48 22.60
C PHE A 277 6.52 7.48 21.87
N HIS A 278 7.77 7.63 22.30
CA HIS A 278 8.75 8.50 21.67
C HIS A 278 10.20 8.10 21.93
N PHE A 279 11.10 8.69 21.16
CA PHE A 279 12.51 8.35 21.24
C PHE A 279 13.40 9.57 21.42
N ALA A 280 12.83 10.76 21.23
CA ALA A 280 13.52 12.03 21.42
C ALA A 280 13.45 12.50 22.87
N GLY A 281 14.58 13.05 23.32
CA GLY A 281 14.67 13.93 24.49
C GLY A 281 14.24 15.37 24.17
N GLU A 282 14.87 16.33 24.87
CA GLU A 282 14.60 17.75 24.65
C GLU A 282 14.98 18.20 23.23
N PRO A 283 14.16 19.04 22.57
CA PRO A 283 14.47 19.54 21.25
C PRO A 283 15.69 20.44 21.27
N THR A 284 16.62 20.20 20.36
CA THR A 284 17.88 20.97 20.29
C THR A 284 18.12 21.66 18.96
N ASP A 285 17.77 21.02 17.85
CA ASP A 285 18.03 21.56 16.51
C ASP A 285 17.05 20.98 15.47
N LYS A 286 17.20 21.41 14.22
CA LYS A 286 16.34 21.06 13.10
C LYS A 286 17.11 20.35 11.98
N LEU A 287 16.57 19.24 11.50
CA LEU A 287 17.01 18.55 10.28
C LEU A 287 16.25 19.08 9.08
N GLN A 288 16.96 19.38 7.99
CA GLN A 288 16.33 19.79 6.73
C GLN A 288 15.80 18.58 5.95
N PHE A 289 14.54 18.65 5.55
CA PHE A 289 13.89 17.70 4.64
C PHE A 289 13.67 18.27 3.25
N VAL A 290 13.26 17.41 2.32
CA VAL A 290 12.80 17.81 0.98
C VAL A 290 11.36 18.33 1.07
N PRO A 291 10.88 19.16 0.10
CA PRO A 291 9.61 19.88 0.20
C PRO A 291 8.35 19.04 0.48
N GLU A 292 8.35 17.76 0.10
CA GLU A 292 7.25 16.83 0.35
C GLU A 292 7.79 15.52 0.92
N MET A 293 7.51 15.27 2.19
CA MET A 293 8.05 14.14 2.94
C MET A 293 7.21 13.86 4.19
N SER A 294 7.04 12.58 4.51
CA SER A 294 6.57 12.14 5.83
C SER A 294 7.74 11.80 6.74
N ALA A 295 7.59 12.13 8.02
CA ALA A 295 8.54 11.87 9.08
C ALA A 295 7.81 11.17 10.23
N ALA A 296 8.43 10.14 10.80
CA ALA A 296 7.79 9.33 11.82
C ALA A 296 8.80 8.69 12.78
N ILE A 297 8.28 8.21 13.90
CA ILE A 297 8.91 7.16 14.69
C ILE A 297 8.39 5.80 14.26
N ARG A 298 9.21 4.75 14.41
CA ARG A 298 8.78 3.37 14.19
C ARG A 298 8.48 2.68 15.52
N LEU A 299 7.33 2.03 15.60
CA LEU A 299 6.91 1.16 16.69
C LEU A 299 6.78 -0.27 16.15
N ALA A 300 7.30 -1.24 16.88
CA ALA A 300 7.24 -2.66 16.55
C ALA A 300 6.81 -3.48 17.77
N GLU A 301 6.66 -4.80 17.60
CA GLU A 301 6.16 -5.72 18.63
C GLU A 301 6.75 -5.48 20.03
N ASP A 302 8.06 -5.23 20.13
CA ASP A 302 8.74 -5.00 21.41
C ASP A 302 8.32 -3.70 22.13
N ASP A 303 7.75 -2.73 21.41
CA ASP A 303 7.23 -1.48 21.97
C ASP A 303 5.76 -1.60 22.38
N ILE A 304 4.96 -2.34 21.62
CA ILE A 304 3.49 -2.32 21.69
C ILE A 304 2.85 -3.64 22.14
N ALA A 305 3.63 -4.65 22.52
CA ALA A 305 3.16 -5.98 22.95
C ALA A 305 2.01 -5.99 23.97
N ASN A 306 1.96 -4.98 24.86
CA ASN A 306 0.98 -4.90 25.95
C ASN A 306 -0.24 -4.01 25.64
N PHE A 307 -0.37 -3.53 24.40
CA PHE A 307 -1.36 -2.54 23.99
C PHE A 307 -2.39 -3.13 23.00
N ALA A 308 -2.58 -4.46 22.98
CA ALA A 308 -3.42 -5.15 22.00
C ALA A 308 -4.90 -4.73 22.01
N ASP A 309 -5.39 -4.24 23.16
CA ASP A 309 -6.76 -3.78 23.36
C ASP A 309 -6.88 -2.24 23.27
N ASP A 310 -5.78 -1.56 22.92
CA ASP A 310 -5.68 -0.10 22.87
C ASP A 310 -5.63 0.39 21.40
N ALA A 311 -5.72 1.70 21.21
CA ALA A 311 -5.69 2.30 19.87
C ALA A 311 -4.77 3.53 19.81
N PHE A 312 -4.04 3.69 18.71
CA PHE A 312 -3.39 4.95 18.40
C PHE A 312 -4.44 5.94 17.89
N ALA A 313 -4.53 7.09 18.55
CA ALA A 313 -5.57 8.07 18.25
C ALA A 313 -5.05 9.51 18.13
N LYS A 314 -3.82 9.76 18.60
CA LYS A 314 -3.24 11.10 18.57
C LYS A 314 -1.78 11.02 18.16
N VAL A 315 -1.34 12.10 17.53
CA VAL A 315 0.08 12.32 17.23
C VAL A 315 0.48 13.66 17.79
N SER A 316 1.57 13.66 18.55
CA SER A 316 2.16 14.87 19.10
C SER A 316 3.56 15.07 18.53
N PHE A 317 3.88 16.28 18.08
CA PHE A 317 5.20 16.60 17.52
C PHE A 317 5.45 18.10 17.61
N ILE A 318 6.71 18.51 17.46
CA ILE A 318 7.03 19.93 17.43
C ILE A 318 6.86 20.46 16.01
N ALA A 319 6.03 21.49 15.87
CA ALA A 319 5.76 22.12 14.59
C ALA A 319 7.06 22.59 13.93
N PRO A 320 7.33 22.17 12.68
CA PRO A 320 8.60 22.47 12.01
C PRO A 320 8.71 23.87 11.41
N PHE A 321 7.57 24.51 11.14
CA PHE A 321 7.41 25.82 10.51
C PHE A 321 6.05 26.44 10.92
N ASN A 322 5.72 27.62 10.40
CA ASN A 322 4.41 28.27 10.63
C ASN A 322 3.44 28.01 9.47
N PRO A 323 2.10 28.04 9.66
CA PRO A 323 1.11 27.73 8.62
C PRO A 323 1.24 28.53 7.31
N ALA A 324 1.92 29.68 7.33
CA ALA A 324 2.21 30.46 6.13
C ALA A 324 3.26 29.82 5.19
N ASP A 325 4.05 28.86 5.69
CA ASP A 325 5.21 28.28 5.03
C ASP A 325 4.94 26.85 4.47
N GLY A 326 3.79 26.26 4.79
CA GLY A 326 3.43 24.92 4.34
C GLY A 326 2.16 24.37 4.97
N GLU A 327 1.80 23.17 4.53
CA GLU A 327 0.73 22.35 5.09
C GLU A 327 1.33 21.19 5.88
N LEU A 328 0.60 20.80 6.92
CA LEU A 328 1.05 19.81 7.89
C LEU A 328 -0.08 18.82 8.16
N PHE A 329 0.25 17.53 8.14
CA PHE A 329 -0.73 16.47 8.31
C PHE A 329 -0.22 15.47 9.35
N ALA A 330 -0.97 15.23 10.43
CA ALA A 330 -0.68 14.11 11.33
C ALA A 330 -1.00 12.80 10.61
N GLN A 331 -0.20 11.75 10.82
CA GLN A 331 -0.34 10.47 10.14
C GLN A 331 -0.09 9.27 11.05
N ILE A 332 -0.86 8.20 10.85
CA ILE A 332 -0.58 6.85 11.34
C ILE A 332 -0.54 5.90 10.14
N TRP A 333 0.51 5.10 10.08
CA TRP A 333 0.67 4.04 9.10
C TRP A 333 0.85 2.68 9.80
N LYS A 334 0.27 1.63 9.23
CA LYS A 334 0.54 0.22 9.56
C LYS A 334 1.37 -0.36 8.41
N GLY A 335 2.66 -0.54 8.63
CA GLY A 335 3.63 -0.83 7.58
C GLY A 335 3.62 0.25 6.49
N GLU A 336 3.17 -0.11 5.29
CA GLU A 336 3.10 0.76 4.11
C GLU A 336 1.67 1.28 3.83
N ILE A 337 0.69 0.91 4.66
CA ILE A 337 -0.71 1.31 4.53
C ILE A 337 -0.96 2.53 5.41
N LEU A 338 -1.48 3.61 4.83
CA LEU A 338 -1.89 4.81 5.58
C LEU A 338 -3.25 4.53 6.23
N ILE A 339 -3.29 4.57 7.56
CA ILE A 339 -4.50 4.26 8.35
C ILE A 339 -5.30 5.52 8.65
N SER A 340 -4.63 6.61 9.02
CA SER A 340 -5.27 7.89 9.28
C SER A 340 -4.36 9.05 8.93
N GLU A 341 -4.94 10.12 8.36
CA GLU A 341 -4.29 11.39 8.10
C GLU A 341 -5.23 12.55 8.45
N LYS A 342 -4.70 13.58 9.11
CA LYS A 342 -5.46 14.80 9.42
C LYS A 342 -4.64 16.05 9.19
N GLN A 343 -5.17 16.98 8.38
CA GLN A 343 -4.56 18.28 8.18
C GLN A 343 -4.69 19.14 9.44
N ILE A 344 -3.62 19.89 9.73
CA ILE A 344 -3.52 20.74 10.92
C ILE A 344 -3.38 22.17 10.43
N PHE A 345 -4.25 23.04 10.93
CA PHE A 345 -4.32 24.44 10.51
C PHE A 345 -3.76 25.42 11.55
N ASP A 346 -3.90 25.08 12.84
CA ASP A 346 -3.50 25.93 13.96
C ASP A 346 -2.25 25.35 14.64
N PHE A 347 -1.09 25.91 14.28
CA PHE A 347 0.21 25.54 14.85
C PHE A 347 1.19 26.73 14.78
N THR A 348 2.21 26.70 15.62
CA THR A 348 3.28 27.70 15.67
C THR A 348 4.63 27.00 15.60
N ASP A 349 5.55 27.48 14.77
CA ASP A 349 6.90 26.90 14.68
C ASP A 349 7.57 26.79 16.06
N GLY A 350 8.09 25.60 16.36
CA GLY A 350 8.81 25.31 17.60
C GLY A 350 7.92 24.98 18.80
N GLU A 351 6.59 25.02 18.65
CA GLU A 351 5.65 24.60 19.69
C GLU A 351 5.15 23.17 19.46
N TRP A 352 4.74 22.50 20.55
CA TRP A 352 4.13 21.19 20.48
C TRP A 352 2.72 21.27 19.89
N VAL A 353 2.52 20.52 18.82
CA VAL A 353 1.21 20.23 18.25
C VAL A 353 0.72 18.92 18.83
N ASN A 354 -0.53 18.88 19.28
CA ASN A 354 -1.19 17.66 19.75
C ASN A 354 -2.41 17.43 18.87
N SER A 355 -2.26 16.60 17.84
CA SER A 355 -3.32 16.35 16.87
C SER A 355 -4.11 15.11 17.26
N VAL A 356 -5.42 15.30 17.44
CA VAL A 356 -6.40 14.21 17.60
C VAL A 356 -6.89 13.80 16.23
N LEU A 357 -6.72 12.53 15.87
CA LEU A 357 -7.14 11.98 14.59
C LEU A 357 -8.63 11.62 14.61
N ASP A 358 -9.24 11.64 13.43
CA ASP A 358 -10.66 11.34 13.28
C ASP A 358 -10.88 9.82 13.31
N GLU A 359 -10.01 9.06 12.64
CA GLU A 359 -9.94 7.60 12.70
C GLU A 359 -8.85 7.13 13.67
N VAL A 360 -9.21 6.20 14.55
CA VAL A 360 -8.25 5.53 15.43
C VAL A 360 -7.69 4.26 14.77
N ALA A 361 -6.43 3.95 15.06
CA ALA A 361 -5.80 2.72 14.60
C ALA A 361 -5.73 1.71 15.76
N ILE A 362 -6.54 0.65 15.69
CA ILE A 362 -6.48 -0.46 16.65
C ILE A 362 -5.09 -1.10 16.58
N ILE A 363 -4.49 -1.32 17.75
CA ILE A 363 -3.11 -1.80 17.84
C ILE A 363 -3.09 -3.31 17.64
N ASP A 364 -2.48 -3.74 16.54
CA ASP A 364 -2.06 -5.12 16.31
C ASP A 364 -0.60 -5.25 16.77
N PRO A 365 -0.33 -5.91 17.91
CA PRO A 365 1.03 -6.00 18.44
C PRO A 365 2.02 -6.74 17.54
N SER A 366 1.53 -7.52 16.57
CA SER A 366 2.38 -8.23 15.61
C SER A 366 2.80 -7.37 14.42
N ALA A 367 2.20 -6.19 14.26
CA ALA A 367 2.45 -5.28 13.17
C ALA A 367 3.52 -4.22 13.49
N GLU A 368 3.99 -3.55 12.44
CA GLU A 368 4.86 -2.38 12.55
C GLU A 368 4.04 -1.12 12.26
N TYR A 369 4.24 -0.08 13.06
CA TYR A 369 3.58 1.21 12.89
C TYR A 369 4.59 2.33 12.66
N TYR A 370 4.23 3.27 11.79
CA TYR A 370 4.93 4.54 11.62
C TYR A 370 3.99 5.69 11.96
N VAL A 371 4.31 6.41 13.02
CA VAL A 371 3.46 7.47 13.56
C VAL A 371 4.22 8.79 13.52
N GLY A 372 3.61 9.82 12.95
CA GLY A 372 4.26 11.10 12.78
C GLY A 372 3.46 12.06 11.92
N TYR A 373 4.12 12.75 11.00
CA TYR A 373 3.48 13.79 10.20
C TYR A 373 4.05 13.88 8.79
N ARG A 374 3.24 14.39 7.87
CA ARG A 374 3.64 14.77 6.51
C ARG A 374 3.72 16.27 6.40
N ILE A 375 4.77 16.70 5.69
CA ILE A 375 4.99 18.09 5.34
C ILE A 375 4.74 18.26 3.85
N HIS A 376 4.03 19.33 3.50
CA HIS A 376 4.01 19.88 2.14
C HIS A 376 4.39 21.36 2.20
N SER A 377 5.64 21.69 1.87
CA SER A 377 6.10 23.07 1.91
C SER A 377 5.70 23.84 0.65
N ILE A 378 5.29 25.10 0.85
CA ILE A 378 4.94 26.03 -0.22
C ILE A 378 6.03 27.11 -0.38
N ASN A 379 6.06 27.76 -1.54
CA ASN A 379 6.93 28.92 -1.81
C ASN A 379 8.45 28.66 -1.73
N GLY A 380 8.91 27.40 -1.85
CA GLY A 380 10.33 27.06 -1.91
C GLY A 380 11.07 27.17 -0.57
N ILE A 381 10.35 27.28 0.53
CA ILE A 381 10.91 27.16 1.88
C ILE A 381 11.34 25.70 2.07
N GLN A 382 12.47 25.50 2.75
CA GLN A 382 12.96 24.17 3.05
C GLN A 382 12.25 23.69 4.31
N PRO A 383 11.50 22.58 4.27
CA PRO A 383 10.87 22.07 5.46
C PRO A 383 11.92 21.51 6.41
N LEU A 384 11.63 21.68 7.69
CA LEU A 384 12.51 21.26 8.78
C LEU A 384 11.83 20.16 9.59
N ALA A 385 12.58 19.46 10.42
CA ALA A 385 12.04 18.56 11.43
C ALA A 385 12.88 18.67 12.69
N TRP A 386 12.22 18.90 13.81
CA TRP A 386 12.88 19.01 15.10
C TRP A 386 13.44 17.66 15.55
N HIS A 387 14.65 17.70 16.12
CA HIS A 387 15.29 16.55 16.72
C HIS A 387 16.01 16.91 18.03
N ASP A 388 16.30 15.88 18.83
CA ASP A 388 17.09 15.99 20.06
C ASP A 388 18.61 15.99 19.78
N ALA A 389 19.41 16.02 20.85
CA ALA A 389 20.87 15.95 20.76
C ALA A 389 21.42 14.52 20.60
N GLY A 390 20.55 13.51 20.59
CA GLY A 390 20.90 12.10 20.52
C GLY A 390 21.42 11.45 21.80
N PRO A 391 21.89 10.19 21.69
CA PRO A 391 22.12 9.44 20.45
C PRO A 391 20.83 8.92 19.79
N ASN A 392 20.90 8.60 18.49
CA ASN A 392 19.81 7.94 17.78
C ASN A 392 19.55 6.54 18.36
N ILE A 393 18.27 6.18 18.49
CA ILE A 393 17.85 4.84 18.85
C ILE A 393 17.62 4.05 17.55
N ALA A 394 18.60 3.19 17.26
CA ALA A 394 18.62 2.39 16.04
C ALA A 394 17.30 1.61 15.85
N GLY A 395 16.71 1.75 14.67
CA GLY A 395 15.47 1.08 14.31
C GLY A 395 14.19 1.74 14.83
N LYS A 396 14.28 2.87 15.54
CA LYS A 396 13.12 3.51 16.21
C LYS A 396 12.96 4.99 15.84
N GLY A 397 13.84 5.85 16.35
CA GLY A 397 13.55 7.28 16.59
C GLY A 397 13.59 8.23 15.40
N GLY A 398 13.76 7.76 14.17
CA GLY A 398 13.70 8.64 13.00
C GLY A 398 13.57 7.88 11.70
N TYR A 399 12.43 8.05 11.05
CA TYR A 399 12.13 7.52 9.73
C TYR A 399 11.60 8.63 8.84
N MET A 400 11.88 8.48 7.54
CA MET A 400 11.38 9.37 6.49
C MET A 400 10.76 8.56 5.36
N ARG A 401 9.79 9.16 4.67
CA ARG A 401 9.08 8.55 3.54
C ARG A 401 8.84 9.57 2.44
N THR A 402 9.18 9.16 1.21
CA THR A 402 8.71 9.78 -0.04
C THR A 402 7.91 8.79 -0.89
N SER A 403 8.22 7.50 -0.78
CA SER A 403 7.55 6.38 -1.48
C SER A 403 7.54 5.10 -0.64
N SER A 404 8.57 4.88 0.16
CA SER A 404 8.66 3.80 1.16
C SER A 404 9.29 4.32 2.44
N TRP A 405 9.05 3.67 3.58
CA TRP A 405 9.69 4.03 4.84
C TRP A 405 11.18 3.65 4.84
N ILE A 406 12.03 4.62 5.19
CA ILE A 406 13.47 4.38 5.37
C ILE A 406 13.94 5.04 6.67
N PRO A 407 14.86 4.40 7.41
CA PRO A 407 15.45 5.03 8.59
C PRO A 407 16.28 6.25 8.18
N LEU A 408 16.41 7.22 9.09
CA LEU A 408 17.36 8.31 8.91
C LEU A 408 18.78 7.75 8.66
N PRO A 409 19.58 8.35 7.77
CA PRO A 409 20.96 7.95 7.54
C PRO A 409 21.75 7.84 8.84
N GLY A 410 22.56 6.79 9.00
CA GLY A 410 23.33 6.54 10.23
C GLY A 410 24.40 7.59 10.57
N SER A 411 24.59 8.61 9.74
CA SER A 411 25.36 9.82 10.07
C SER A 411 24.60 10.77 11.01
N PHE A 412 23.28 10.62 11.13
CA PHE A 412 22.43 11.39 12.03
C PHE A 412 22.27 10.62 13.35
N ASP A 413 22.90 11.15 14.39
CA ASP A 413 22.89 10.56 15.73
C ASP A 413 21.90 11.31 16.63
N PHE A 414 20.62 11.38 16.22
CA PHE A 414 19.53 12.02 16.95
C PHE A 414 18.18 11.35 16.66
N ASN A 415 17.16 11.68 17.43
CA ASN A 415 15.78 11.21 17.26
C ASN A 415 14.84 12.39 16.95
N LEU A 416 13.84 12.16 16.11
CA LEU A 416 12.83 13.15 15.77
C LEU A 416 11.89 13.40 16.95
N CYS A 417 11.57 14.67 17.19
CA CYS A 417 10.66 15.10 18.27
C CYS A 417 9.20 14.82 17.91
N ILE A 418 8.84 13.53 17.91
CA ILE A 418 7.53 12.97 17.58
C ILE A 418 7.13 11.99 18.69
N LYS A 419 5.85 12.00 19.06
CA LYS A 419 5.22 11.09 20.00
C LYS A 419 3.97 10.48 19.37
N ALA A 420 3.90 9.16 19.33
CA ALA A 420 2.63 8.47 19.13
C ALA A 420 1.88 8.43 20.46
N VAL A 421 0.55 8.56 20.42
CA VAL A 421 -0.28 8.48 21.62
C VAL A 421 -1.31 7.37 21.45
N ALA A 422 -1.19 6.33 22.28
CA ALA A 422 -2.22 5.32 22.42
C ALA A 422 -3.18 5.69 23.55
N VAL A 423 -4.48 5.47 23.34
CA VAL A 423 -5.50 5.63 24.37
C VAL A 423 -5.81 4.26 25.00
N SER A 424 -5.94 4.20 26.31
CA SER A 424 -6.18 2.96 27.07
C SER A 424 -7.26 3.10 28.13
N GLN A 425 -7.93 1.99 28.45
CA GLN A 425 -8.80 1.87 29.61
C GLN A 425 -8.03 1.71 30.92
N MET A 426 -6.78 1.24 30.84
CA MET A 426 -5.97 0.96 32.01
C MET A 426 -4.96 2.09 32.24
N PRO A 427 -4.87 2.62 33.47
CA PRO A 427 -3.77 3.49 33.81
C PRO A 427 -2.50 2.65 33.83
N THR A 428 -1.45 3.07 33.15
CA THR A 428 -0.10 2.58 33.47
C THR A 428 0.44 3.44 34.60
N SER A 429 1.23 2.84 35.49
CA SER A 429 1.89 3.56 36.57
C SER A 429 2.76 4.69 36.01
N SER A 430 2.35 5.95 36.24
CA SER A 430 3.09 7.22 36.05
C SER A 430 3.79 7.40 34.70
N ASP A 431 3.29 8.30 33.84
CA ASP A 431 3.95 8.76 32.60
C ASP A 431 4.88 7.70 32.02
N ASN A 432 4.31 6.67 31.38
CA ASN A 432 5.05 5.92 30.38
C ASN A 432 5.26 6.86 29.19
N ASN A 433 6.07 7.90 29.40
CA ASN A 433 7.20 8.16 28.55
C ASN A 433 7.87 6.79 28.35
N ILE A 434 7.47 6.07 27.30
CA ILE A 434 8.51 5.48 26.48
C ILE A 434 9.18 6.70 25.84
N VAL A 435 9.91 7.53 26.60
CA VAL A 435 11.29 7.85 26.21
C VAL A 435 11.91 6.48 26.42
N ALA A 436 12.68 5.95 25.49
CA ALA A 436 13.58 4.88 25.92
C ALA A 436 14.33 5.44 27.13
N GLU A 437 14.05 4.94 28.35
CA GLU A 437 14.81 5.27 29.55
C GLU A 437 16.25 5.31 29.07
N SER A 438 16.93 6.46 29.17
CA SER A 438 18.21 6.69 28.49
C SER A 438 19.12 5.52 28.82
N LYS A 439 19.19 4.50 27.95
CA LYS A 439 19.66 3.19 28.43
C LYS A 439 21.09 3.41 28.87
N ASN A 440 21.44 2.90 30.05
CA ASN A 440 22.82 2.94 30.47
C ASN A 440 23.64 2.28 29.35
N PHE A 441 24.53 3.04 28.72
CA PHE A 441 25.25 2.63 27.53
C PHE A 441 26.68 3.12 27.61
N LEU A 442 27.59 2.23 27.23
CA LEU A 442 29.00 2.56 27.07
C LEU A 442 29.35 2.49 25.58
N GLY A 443 29.66 3.64 24.99
CA GLY A 443 30.06 3.79 23.58
C GLY A 443 31.42 3.17 23.29
N ASN A 444 31.68 2.93 22.00
CA ASN A 444 33.03 2.61 21.55
C ASN A 444 33.89 3.87 21.67
N ASN A 445 35.16 3.70 22.03
CA ASN A 445 36.10 4.81 22.01
C ASN A 445 36.43 5.16 20.54
N PHE A 446 36.51 6.45 20.21
CA PHE A 446 36.93 6.92 18.89
C PHE A 446 38.01 8.01 18.99
N PRO A 447 39.10 7.94 18.20
CA PRO A 447 39.48 6.83 17.31
C PRO A 447 39.85 5.53 18.06
N ASN A 448 39.83 4.38 17.38
CA ASN A 448 40.36 3.10 17.90
C ASN A 448 40.90 2.24 16.75
N PRO A 449 42.23 1.99 16.64
CA PRO A 449 43.27 2.40 17.58
C PRO A 449 43.48 3.92 17.65
N PHE A 450 43.98 4.43 18.78
CA PHE A 450 44.19 5.87 19.01
C PHE A 450 45.65 6.24 19.32
N ASN A 451 46.04 7.49 19.05
CA ASN A 451 47.34 8.07 19.40
C ASN A 451 47.27 9.62 19.49
N PRO A 452 47.55 10.27 20.64
CA PRO A 452 47.53 9.74 22.00
C PRO A 452 46.14 9.84 22.64
N ALA A 453 45.14 10.43 21.97
CA ALA A 453 43.83 10.74 22.55
C ALA A 453 42.68 9.98 21.88
N THR A 454 41.67 9.61 22.67
CA THR A 454 40.40 9.05 22.24
C THR A 454 39.26 9.62 23.08
N SER A 455 38.10 9.82 22.47
CA SER A 455 36.87 10.15 23.18
C SER A 455 36.09 8.88 23.51
N ILE A 456 35.48 8.85 24.70
CA ILE A 456 34.61 7.77 25.16
C ILE A 456 33.26 8.39 25.50
N SER A 457 32.25 8.06 24.71
CA SER A 457 30.87 8.46 24.96
C SER A 457 30.16 7.43 25.84
N TYR A 458 29.31 7.88 26.76
CA TYR A 458 28.45 7.02 27.57
C TYR A 458 27.16 7.74 27.95
N SER A 459 26.09 7.01 28.26
CA SER A 459 24.85 7.57 28.78
C SER A 459 24.44 6.87 30.05
N ILE A 460 23.73 7.59 30.91
CA ILE A 460 23.13 7.04 32.13
C ILE A 460 21.63 7.32 32.17
N SER A 461 20.86 6.33 32.65
CA SER A 461 19.39 6.34 32.67
C SER A 461 18.78 7.20 33.77
N LYS A 462 19.55 7.42 34.84
CA LYS A 462 19.11 8.09 36.07
C LYS A 462 20.25 8.93 36.62
N ASP A 463 19.90 10.03 37.29
CA ASP A 463 20.86 10.81 38.08
C ASP A 463 21.56 9.91 39.10
N GLY A 464 22.88 9.96 39.16
CA GLY A 464 23.61 9.09 40.09
C GLY A 464 25.11 9.14 39.93
N ASN A 465 25.79 8.38 40.80
CA ASN A 465 27.25 8.28 40.78
C ASN A 465 27.70 7.44 39.59
N VAL A 466 28.65 7.98 38.83
CA VAL A 466 29.25 7.33 37.68
C VAL A 466 30.73 7.12 37.89
N ASP A 467 31.18 5.88 37.72
CA ASP A 467 32.57 5.47 37.75
C ASP A 467 33.00 4.99 36.35
N LEU A 468 33.80 5.79 35.64
CA LEU A 468 34.41 5.41 34.36
C LEU A 468 35.93 5.29 34.53
N LYS A 469 36.44 4.06 34.41
CA LYS A 469 37.83 3.72 34.74
C LYS A 469 38.50 2.93 33.63
N VAL A 470 39.81 3.13 33.45
CA VAL A 470 40.65 2.44 32.47
C VAL A 470 41.55 1.43 33.16
N TYR A 471 41.68 0.24 32.59
CA TYR A 471 42.45 -0.90 33.10
C TYR A 471 43.39 -1.45 32.03
N ASN A 472 44.52 -2.02 32.46
CA ASN A 472 45.43 -2.75 31.58
C ASN A 472 45.04 -4.24 31.45
N MET A 473 45.76 -5.00 30.62
CA MET A 473 45.51 -6.45 30.43
C MET A 473 45.64 -7.32 31.69
N LYS A 474 46.30 -6.82 32.75
CA LYS A 474 46.40 -7.50 34.06
C LYS A 474 45.25 -7.13 35.00
N GLY A 475 44.27 -6.34 34.54
CA GLY A 475 43.18 -5.83 35.36
C GLY A 475 43.60 -4.74 36.35
N GLN A 476 44.79 -4.17 36.22
CA GLN A 476 45.25 -3.09 37.09
C GLN A 476 44.63 -1.76 36.62
N LEU A 477 44.12 -0.97 37.56
CA LEU A 477 43.63 0.38 37.29
C LEU A 477 44.77 1.26 36.76
N VAL A 478 44.50 1.95 35.66
CA VAL A 478 45.43 2.83 34.97
C VAL A 478 45.03 4.30 35.17
N LYS A 479 43.74 4.61 34.93
CA LYS A 479 43.21 5.97 35.00
C LYS A 479 41.77 5.94 35.50
N THR A 480 41.41 6.86 36.37
CA THR A 480 40.02 7.21 36.65
C THR A 480 39.63 8.42 35.79
N LEU A 481 38.68 8.23 34.88
CA LEU A 481 38.21 9.29 33.96
C LEU A 481 37.05 10.07 34.58
N VAL A 482 36.13 9.36 35.23
CA VAL A 482 34.95 9.93 35.91
C VAL A 482 34.74 9.17 37.21
N SER A 483 34.44 9.89 38.29
CA SER A 483 34.10 9.35 39.61
C SER A 483 33.28 10.40 40.38
N GLU A 484 32.12 10.76 39.84
CA GLU A 484 31.27 11.82 40.37
C GLU A 484 29.79 11.59 40.04
N ASN A 485 28.90 12.34 40.70
CA ASN A 485 27.48 12.36 40.34
C ASN A 485 27.29 13.05 38.99
N LYS A 486 26.55 12.41 38.09
CA LYS A 486 26.14 12.94 36.80
C LYS A 486 24.61 12.95 36.72
N THR A 487 24.08 13.90 35.97
CA THR A 487 22.67 13.91 35.60
C THR A 487 22.40 12.90 34.49
N ALA A 488 21.18 12.37 34.44
CA ALA A 488 20.68 11.50 33.37
C ALA A 488 20.97 12.11 31.98
N GLY A 489 21.25 11.25 31.01
CA GLY A 489 21.59 11.64 29.64
C GLY A 489 23.01 11.28 29.21
N SER A 490 23.44 11.87 28.10
CA SER A 490 24.68 11.53 27.39
C SER A 490 25.86 12.37 27.86
N HIS A 491 27.02 11.72 27.98
CA HIS A 491 28.28 12.31 28.43
C HIS A 491 29.42 11.84 27.52
N SER A 492 30.47 12.65 27.41
CA SER A 492 31.68 12.31 26.66
C SER A 492 32.92 12.76 27.43
N ILE A 493 33.94 11.90 27.48
CA ILE A 493 35.21 12.19 28.13
C ILE A 493 36.38 11.80 27.23
N GLU A 494 37.42 12.63 27.18
CA GLU A 494 38.65 12.33 26.47
C GLU A 494 39.65 11.62 27.39
N TRP A 495 40.27 10.55 26.90
CA TRP A 495 41.45 9.96 27.51
C TRP A 495 42.67 10.16 26.61
N ASN A 496 43.71 10.80 27.16
CA ASN A 496 44.94 11.18 26.47
C ASN A 496 46.09 10.17 26.63
N GLY A 497 45.79 8.92 26.99
CA GLY A 497 46.81 7.86 27.13
C GLY A 497 47.76 8.05 28.31
N THR A 498 47.28 8.65 29.41
CA THR A 498 48.05 8.80 30.66
C THR A 498 47.45 8.00 31.81
N ASP A 499 48.26 7.69 32.82
CA ASP A 499 47.82 7.11 34.10
C ASP A 499 47.34 8.17 35.10
N ASP A 500 46.88 7.77 36.28
CA ASP A 500 46.45 8.68 37.35
C ASP A 500 47.56 9.61 37.86
N SER A 501 48.84 9.27 37.65
CA SER A 501 49.99 10.13 37.94
C SER A 501 50.42 10.99 36.74
N ASN A 502 49.60 11.04 35.68
CA ASN A 502 49.83 11.75 34.42
C ASN A 502 51.07 11.28 33.63
N HIS A 503 51.57 10.08 33.89
CA HIS A 503 52.61 9.48 33.05
C HIS A 503 52.00 8.81 31.82
N LYS A 504 52.67 8.92 30.68
CA LYS A 504 52.25 8.24 29.44
C LYS A 504 52.31 6.73 29.62
N VAL A 505 51.27 6.04 29.19
CA VAL A 505 51.23 4.58 29.22
C VAL A 505 51.82 3.98 27.92
N SER A 506 52.19 2.70 27.95
CA SER A 506 52.75 2.00 26.80
C SER A 506 51.69 1.73 25.72
N SER A 507 52.10 1.55 24.46
CA SER A 507 51.20 0.98 23.44
C SER A 507 50.69 -0.39 23.87
N GLY A 508 49.43 -0.70 23.59
CA GLY A 508 48.85 -1.98 23.98
C GLY A 508 47.33 -1.98 24.05
N LEU A 509 46.79 -3.10 24.51
CA LEU A 509 45.36 -3.30 24.75
C LEU A 509 45.00 -2.78 26.14
N TYR A 510 43.97 -1.95 26.20
CA TYR A 510 43.38 -1.43 27.43
C TYR A 510 41.89 -1.74 27.44
N PHE A 511 41.31 -1.72 28.64
CA PHE A 511 39.88 -1.86 28.85
C PHE A 511 39.36 -0.64 29.58
N TYR A 512 38.15 -0.21 29.28
CA TYR A 512 37.47 0.82 30.05
C TYR A 512 36.13 0.28 30.52
N LYS A 513 35.77 0.61 31.75
CA LYS A 513 34.62 0.09 32.47
C LYS A 513 33.79 1.25 32.98
N LEU A 514 32.51 1.23 32.65
CA LEU A 514 31.48 2.09 33.22
C LEU A 514 30.76 1.31 34.30
N ASP A 515 30.69 1.88 35.50
CA ASP A 515 29.90 1.39 36.62
C ASP A 515 28.93 2.49 37.10
N THR A 516 27.65 2.15 37.20
CA THR A 516 26.59 2.93 37.85
C THR A 516 25.91 2.07 38.92
N SER A 517 24.87 2.58 39.59
CA SER A 517 24.11 1.82 40.58
C SER A 517 23.41 0.58 40.02
N ASP A 518 23.04 0.60 38.74
CA ASP A 518 22.23 -0.42 38.07
C ASP A 518 22.82 -0.93 36.74
N TYR A 519 24.00 -0.47 36.33
CA TYR A 519 24.65 -0.89 35.09
C TYR A 519 26.17 -0.99 35.21
N THR A 520 26.71 -2.07 34.63
CA THR A 520 28.14 -2.26 34.46
C THR A 520 28.42 -2.71 33.03
N SER A 521 29.34 -2.02 32.35
CA SER A 521 29.78 -2.41 31.00
C SER A 521 31.27 -2.21 30.82
N VAL A 522 31.91 -3.11 30.05
CA VAL A 522 33.35 -3.10 29.79
C VAL A 522 33.58 -3.17 28.29
N LYS A 523 34.44 -2.30 27.78
CA LYS A 523 34.89 -2.30 26.38
C LYS A 523 36.40 -2.23 26.29
N LYS A 524 36.93 -2.57 25.11
CA LYS A 524 38.37 -2.65 24.84
C LYS A 524 38.82 -1.56 23.87
N MET A 525 40.04 -1.08 24.03
CA MET A 525 40.65 -0.06 23.17
C MET A 525 42.13 -0.38 22.94
N ILE A 526 42.66 0.05 21.78
CA ILE A 526 44.05 -0.17 21.39
C ILE A 526 44.76 1.18 21.33
N MET A 527 45.77 1.36 22.17
CA MET A 527 46.63 2.55 22.15
C MET A 527 47.85 2.29 21.28
N LEU A 528 48.10 3.18 20.32
CA LEU A 528 49.32 3.25 19.52
C LEU A 528 50.19 4.41 20.02
N LYS A 529 51.50 4.24 19.92
CA LYS A 529 52.47 5.29 20.24
C LYS A 529 53.01 5.92 18.98
#